data_AF-A0A2P6PNY3-F1
#
_entry.id   AF-A0A2P6PNY3-F1
#
_cell.length_a   1.000
_cell.length_b   1.000
_cell.length_c   1.000
_cell.angle_alpha   90.00
_cell.angle_beta   90.00
_cell.angle_gamma   90.00
#
_symmetry.space_group_name_H-M   'P 1'
#
loop_
_entity.id
_entity.type
_entity.pdbx_description
1 polymer ?
#
loop_
_entity_poly.entity_id
_entity_poly.type
_entity_poly.pdbx_seq_one_letter_code
_entity_poly.pdbx_strand_id
1 'polypeptide(L)'
;MSIEMPKGLPFSVDTWSPSSKRKRHHFLTHAHKDHSTGISSHFSYPIYSTHLTKTVLQHYLKLDESLFVGIKVGQSVAIDDPDGAFADTAFDANHCRGYKQ
;
A
#
# COMPACT_ATOMS: atom_id res chain seq x y z
N MET A 1 -12.06 7.61 3.47
CA MET A 1 -13.29 6.78 3.42
C MET A 1 -12.86 5.36 3.09
N SER A 2 -13.02 4.39 3.98
CA SER A 2 -12.62 3.01 3.72
C SER A 2 -13.66 2.33 2.83
N ILE A 3 -13.27 1.95 1.62
CA ILE A 3 -14.09 1.10 0.76
C ILE A 3 -13.94 -0.34 1.28
N GLU A 4 -15.06 -1.03 1.50
CA GLU A 4 -15.02 -2.44 1.89
C GLU A 4 -14.53 -3.25 0.69
N MET A 5 -13.35 -3.87 0.84
CA MET A 5 -12.81 -4.75 -0.19
C MET A 5 -13.65 -6.02 -0.29
N PRO A 6 -13.89 -6.55 -1.51
CA PRO A 6 -14.53 -7.85 -1.68
C PRO A 6 -13.88 -8.93 -0.82
N LYS A 7 -14.72 -9.77 -0.20
CA LYS A 7 -14.24 -10.90 0.61
C LYS A 7 -13.42 -11.86 -0.27
N GLY A 8 -12.39 -12.45 0.33
CA GLY A 8 -11.54 -13.44 -0.35
C GLY A 8 -10.34 -12.87 -1.12
N LEU A 9 -10.23 -11.55 -1.32
CA LEU A 9 -9.05 -10.99 -1.98
C LEU A 9 -7.77 -11.21 -1.17
N PRO A 10 -6.63 -11.51 -1.80
CA PRO A 10 -5.38 -11.79 -1.09
C PRO A 10 -4.70 -10.51 -0.56
N PHE A 11 -5.26 -9.35 -0.87
CA PHE A 11 -4.67 -8.05 -0.57
C PHE A 11 -5.56 -7.12 0.26
N SER A 12 -4.95 -6.07 0.79
CA SER A 12 -5.60 -4.93 1.43
C SER A 12 -5.10 -3.62 0.83
N VAL A 13 -5.93 -2.58 0.89
CA VAL A 13 -5.60 -1.23 0.42
C VAL A 13 -5.84 -0.26 1.57
N ASP A 14 -4.86 0.59 1.88
CA ASP A 14 -4.95 1.71 2.84
C ASP A 14 -5.52 1.39 4.24
N THR A 15 -5.36 0.15 4.72
CA THR A 15 -6.03 -0.30 5.94
C THR A 15 -5.09 -1.12 6.80
N TRP A 16 -4.69 -0.62 7.97
CA TRP A 16 -3.69 -1.28 8.83
C TRP A 16 -4.29 -1.66 10.19
N SER A 17 -4.63 -2.94 10.33
CA SER A 17 -5.32 -3.51 11.47
C SER A 17 -4.94 -4.99 11.64
N PRO A 18 -5.32 -5.66 12.75
CA PRO A 18 -5.10 -7.09 12.89
C PRO A 18 -5.74 -7.95 11.79
N SER A 19 -6.82 -7.47 11.15
CA SER A 19 -7.47 -8.19 10.05
C SER A 19 -6.74 -8.03 8.73
N SER A 20 -6.30 -6.83 8.39
CA SER A 20 -5.54 -6.59 7.17
C SER A 20 -4.15 -7.19 7.22
N LYS A 21 -3.50 -7.26 8.39
CA LYS A 21 -2.20 -7.95 8.59
C LYS A 21 -2.22 -9.44 8.18
N ARG A 22 -3.39 -10.05 8.05
CA ARG A 22 -3.55 -11.43 7.55
C ARG A 22 -3.55 -11.52 6.01
N LYS A 23 -3.58 -10.40 5.31
CA LYS A 23 -3.46 -10.35 3.84
C LYS A 23 -2.00 -10.53 3.44
N ARG A 24 -1.77 -11.17 2.30
CA ARG A 24 -0.42 -11.45 1.78
C ARG A 24 0.18 -10.26 1.07
N HIS A 25 -0.65 -9.32 0.62
CA HIS A 25 -0.23 -8.12 -0.10
C HIS A 25 -0.91 -6.88 0.46
N HIS A 26 -0.16 -5.79 0.57
CA HIS A 26 -0.67 -4.51 1.05
C HIS A 26 -0.42 -3.44 0.00
N PHE A 27 -1.40 -2.60 -0.29
CA PHE A 27 -1.25 -1.47 -1.21
C PHE A 27 -1.50 -0.18 -0.46
N LEU A 28 -0.59 0.77 -0.60
CA LEU A 28 -0.76 2.11 -0.08
C LEU A 28 -0.84 3.10 -1.24
N THR A 29 -2.02 3.70 -1.40
CA THR A 29 -2.31 4.58 -2.54
C THR A 29 -1.54 5.90 -2.45
N HIS A 30 -1.56 6.53 -1.28
CA HIS A 30 -0.90 7.82 -1.05
C HIS A 30 -0.61 8.06 0.43
N ALA A 31 0.27 9.03 0.69
CA ALA A 31 0.80 9.30 2.03
C ALA A 31 -0.07 10.30 2.81
N HIS A 32 -1.34 9.99 3.04
CA HIS A 32 -2.16 10.73 3.99
C HIS A 32 -2.27 9.99 5.33
N LYS A 33 -2.48 10.72 6.41
CA LYS A 33 -2.54 10.17 7.77
C LYS A 33 -3.65 9.13 7.92
N ASP A 34 -4.85 9.39 7.43
CA ASP A 34 -5.99 8.46 7.53
C ASP A 34 -5.77 7.15 6.76
N HIS A 35 -5.03 7.17 5.65
CA HIS A 35 -4.65 5.98 4.87
C HIS A 35 -3.43 5.24 5.44
N SER A 36 -2.63 5.89 6.29
CA SER A 36 -1.44 5.32 6.94
C SER A 36 -1.66 5.04 8.44
N THR A 37 -2.86 5.27 8.95
CA THR A 37 -3.17 5.10 10.37
C THR A 37 -3.01 3.63 10.77
N GLY A 38 -2.19 3.38 11.78
CA GLY A 38 -1.89 2.03 12.27
C GLY A 38 -0.80 1.29 11.49
N ILE A 39 -0.22 1.90 10.44
CA ILE A 39 0.79 1.23 9.60
C ILE A 39 1.95 0.71 10.43
N SER A 40 2.53 1.54 11.31
CA SER A 40 3.68 1.18 12.15
C SER A 40 3.40 0.03 13.13
N SER A 41 2.13 -0.25 13.44
CA SER A 41 1.72 -1.31 14.37
C SER A 41 1.31 -2.60 13.66
N HIS A 42 0.80 -2.50 12.43
CA HIS A 42 0.14 -3.59 11.73
C HIS A 42 0.69 -3.88 10.33
N PHE A 43 1.82 -3.28 9.95
CA PHE A 43 2.48 -3.59 8.69
C PHE A 43 2.90 -5.07 8.60
N SER A 44 2.97 -5.55 7.36
CA SER A 44 3.71 -6.74 6.98
C SER A 44 4.24 -6.56 5.56
N TYR A 45 5.32 -7.26 5.21
CA TYR A 45 5.85 -7.24 3.85
C TYR A 45 5.02 -8.17 2.95
N PRO A 46 4.78 -7.82 1.67
CA PRO A 46 5.13 -6.56 0.98
C PRO A 46 4.06 -5.45 1.05
N ILE A 47 4.54 -4.20 1.12
CA ILE A 47 3.73 -2.99 0.87
C ILE A 47 4.07 -2.41 -0.51
N TYR A 48 3.11 -2.47 -1.43
CA TYR A 48 3.21 -1.87 -2.75
C TYR A 48 2.81 -0.39 -2.70
N SER A 49 3.69 0.49 -3.19
CA SER A 49 3.39 1.91 -3.31
C SER A 49 4.28 2.59 -4.34
N THR A 50 3.86 3.76 -4.83
CA THR A 50 4.73 4.57 -5.68
C THR A 50 5.98 5.02 -4.92
N HIS A 51 7.05 5.33 -5.65
CA HIS A 51 8.28 5.84 -5.04
C HIS A 51 8.03 7.09 -4.18
N LEU A 52 7.19 8.01 -4.66
CA LEU A 52 6.83 9.23 -3.94
C LEU A 52 6.16 8.92 -2.59
N THR A 53 5.16 8.04 -2.57
CA THR A 53 4.45 7.63 -1.34
C THR A 53 5.41 7.02 -0.33
N LYS A 54 6.29 6.09 -0.79
CA LYS A 54 7.32 5.47 0.05
C LYS A 54 8.23 6.51 0.69
N THR A 55 8.86 7.37 -0.11
CA THR A 55 9.82 8.39 0.35
C THR A 55 9.20 9.31 1.40
N VAL A 56 7.95 9.72 1.17
CA VAL A 56 7.21 10.56 2.12
C VAL A 56 7.00 9.83 3.45
N LEU A 57 6.55 8.57 3.44
CA LEU A 57 6.35 7.82 4.67
C LEU A 57 7.66 7.52 5.42
N GLN A 58 8.75 7.23 4.71
CA GLN A 58 10.06 7.07 5.34
C GLN A 58 10.47 8.34 6.09
N HIS A 59 10.22 9.51 5.50
CA HIS A 59 10.54 10.79 6.11
C HIS A 59 9.70 11.06 7.37
N TYR A 60 8.38 10.89 7.30
CA TYR A 60 7.44 11.30 8.35
C TYR A 60 7.14 10.21 9.40
N LEU A 61 7.06 8.95 8.99
CA LEU A 61 6.71 7.81 9.87
C LEU A 61 7.91 6.89 10.18
N LYS A 62 9.10 7.17 9.64
CA LYS A 62 10.35 6.42 9.88
C LYS A 62 10.21 4.92 9.58
N LEU A 63 9.40 4.56 8.58
CA LEU A 63 9.28 3.18 8.12
C LEU A 63 10.53 2.75 7.35
N ASP A 64 10.88 1.47 7.46
CA ASP A 64 12.03 0.89 6.78
C ASP A 64 11.75 0.71 5.28
N GLU A 65 12.76 0.95 4.44
CA GLU A 65 12.64 0.82 2.98
C GLU A 65 12.30 -0.61 2.54
N SER A 66 12.85 -1.61 3.25
CA SER A 66 12.70 -3.04 2.93
C SER A 66 11.27 -3.54 3.03
N LEU A 67 10.37 -2.77 3.66
CA LEU A 67 8.94 -3.08 3.72
C LEU A 67 8.23 -2.86 2.39
N PHE A 68 8.83 -2.09 1.48
CA PHE A 68 8.15 -1.59 0.29
C PHE A 68 8.61 -2.26 -1.00
N VAL A 69 7.64 -2.53 -1.87
CA VAL A 69 7.84 -2.85 -3.27
C VAL A 69 7.40 -1.64 -4.10
N GLY A 70 8.33 -1.08 -4.87
CA GLY A 70 8.06 0.12 -5.67
C GLY A 70 7.27 -0.20 -6.93
N ILE A 71 6.13 0.48 -7.12
CA ILE A 71 5.35 0.42 -8.37
C ILE A 71 5.52 1.73 -9.16
N LYS A 72 5.71 1.61 -10.48
CA LYS A 72 5.83 2.76 -11.39
C LYS A 72 4.46 3.08 -11.98
N VAL A 73 4.12 4.37 -12.02
CA VAL A 73 2.87 4.84 -12.61
C VAL A 73 2.82 4.46 -14.10
N GLY A 74 1.69 3.89 -14.51
CA GLY A 74 1.44 3.44 -15.89
C GLY A 74 2.16 2.14 -16.28
N GLN A 75 2.85 1.48 -15.35
CA GLN A 75 3.49 0.19 -15.62
C GLN A 75 2.82 -0.92 -14.82
N SER A 76 2.45 -2.00 -15.51
CA SER A 76 1.90 -3.18 -14.87
C SER A 76 2.99 -4.02 -14.21
N VAL A 77 2.73 -4.48 -12.99
CA VAL A 77 3.58 -5.40 -12.24
C VAL A 77 2.78 -6.68 -12.00
N ALA A 78 3.33 -7.81 -12.41
CA ALA A 78 2.78 -9.12 -12.07
C ALA A 78 3.11 -9.44 -10.61
N ILE A 79 2.12 -9.92 -9.88
CA ILE A 79 2.20 -10.31 -8.48
C ILE A 79 1.81 -11.77 -8.38
N ASP A 80 2.77 -12.59 -7.99
CA ASP A 80 2.56 -14.00 -7.73
C ASP A 80 1.87 -14.17 -6.37
N ASP A 81 0.72 -14.84 -6.38
CA ASP A 81 -0.03 -15.20 -5.19
C ASP A 81 -0.38 -16.69 -5.25
N PRO A 82 -0.38 -17.42 -4.12
CA PRO A 82 -0.74 -18.83 -4.07
C PRO A 82 -2.12 -19.17 -4.64
N ASP A 83 -3.08 -18.23 -4.59
CA ASP A 83 -4.44 -18.43 -5.10
C ASP A 83 -4.59 -18.02 -6.57
N GLY A 84 -3.49 -17.59 -7.21
CA GLY A 84 -3.43 -17.19 -8.62
C GLY A 84 -2.78 -15.83 -8.79
N ALA A 85 -1.86 -15.73 -9.75
CA ALA A 85 -1.19 -14.47 -10.06
C ALA A 85 -2.18 -13.40 -10.55
N PHE A 86 -1.89 -12.15 -10.21
CA PHE A 86 -2.64 -10.98 -10.67
C PHE A 86 -1.69 -9.86 -11.07
N ALA A 87 -2.19 -8.84 -11.77
CA ALA A 87 -1.41 -7.68 -12.16
C ALA A 87 -1.91 -6.42 -11.44
N ASP A 88 -0.98 -5.62 -10.94
CA ASP A 88 -1.26 -4.28 -10.43
C ASP A 88 -0.77 -3.23 -11.41
N THR A 89 -1.48 -2.10 -11.53
CA THR A 89 -1.05 -0.95 -12.33
C THR A 89 -1.49 0.32 -11.62
N ALA A 90 -0.51 1.10 -11.14
CA ALA A 90 -0.78 2.39 -10.54
C ALA A 90 -1.07 3.45 -11.61
N PHE A 91 -2.11 4.25 -11.39
CA PHE A 91 -2.43 5.43 -12.19
C PHE A 91 -2.32 6.69 -11.32
N ASP A 92 -2.00 7.83 -11.95
CA ASP A 92 -1.98 9.11 -11.26
C ASP A 92 -3.43 9.54 -10.98
N ALA A 93 -3.76 9.68 -9.69
CA ALA A 93 -5.08 10.11 -9.24
C ALA A 93 -5.25 11.65 -9.26
N ASN A 94 -4.21 12.42 -9.58
CA ASN A 94 -4.18 13.88 -9.53
C ASN A 94 -4.64 14.44 -8.16
N HIS A 95 -4.27 13.76 -7.07
CA HIS A 95 -4.78 14.04 -5.72
C HIS A 95 -3.81 14.84 -4.85
N CYS A 96 -2.58 14.36 -4.67
CA CYS A 96 -1.57 15.02 -3.84
C CYS A 96 -0.14 14.72 -4.30
N ARG A 97 0.82 15.54 -3.85
CA ARG A 97 2.25 15.39 -4.14
C ARG A 97 3.12 15.19 -2.88
N GLY A 98 2.52 15.01 -1.70
CA GLY A 98 3.25 14.96 -0.42
C GLY A 98 2.41 14.47 0.75
N TYR A 99 2.99 14.49 1.97
CA TYR A 99 2.27 14.07 3.18
C TYR A 99 1.15 15.04 3.52
N LYS A 100 -0.06 14.55 3.80
CA LYS A 100 -1.09 15.37 4.46
C LYS A 100 -1.50 14.74 5.79
N GLN A 101 -1.58 15.59 6.81
CA GLN A 101 -1.98 15.25 8.17
C GLN A 101 -3.49 15.22 8.35
#